data_AF-A0A919C1K4-F1
#
_entry.id   AF-A0A919C1K4-F1
#
_cell.length_a   1.000
_cell.length_b   1.000
_cell.length_c   1.000
_cell.angle_alpha   90.00
_cell.angle_beta   90.00
_cell.angle_gamma   90.00
#
_symmetry.space_group_name_H-M   'P 1'
#
loop_
_entity.id
_entity.type
_entity.pdbx_description
1 polymer ?
#
loop_
_entity_poly.entity_id
_entity_poly.type
_entity_poly.pdbx_seq_one_letter_code
_entity_poly.pdbx_strand_id
1 'polypeptide(L)'
;MTMLARLRRWKRLRERDREMRLFAETLIAPVRDRVSGTGADDGMPAGGSLEDAERLFEALVESARRWRGDRKLLVHKVHIPREFKATGMWLERADRDDIIIEQDAEIWHQAQIFGHELWHMRQKDGFTPEQLASGAWEALESGHAHGAQPAAARSRFDEDPEKEAELFGIRVGQEMRALMERDVITGETARRIADALNYRGKRT
;
A
#
# COMPACT_ATOMS: atom_id res chain seq x y z
N MET A 1 -21.76 -29.92 3.73
CA MET A 1 -21.06 -28.89 4.54
C MET A 1 -21.86 -28.61 5.81
N THR A 2 -21.28 -28.77 7.00
CA THR A 2 -22.04 -28.72 8.27
C THR A 2 -22.29 -27.28 8.76
N MET A 3 -23.33 -27.06 9.57
CA MET A 3 -23.66 -25.74 10.13
C MET A 3 -22.52 -25.14 10.97
N LEU A 4 -21.80 -25.99 11.71
CA LEU A 4 -20.59 -25.61 12.47
C LEU A 4 -19.43 -25.20 11.56
N ALA A 5 -19.28 -25.83 10.39
CA ALA A 5 -18.27 -25.43 9.41
C ALA A 5 -18.62 -24.06 8.78
N ARG A 6 -19.91 -23.81 8.51
CA ARG A 6 -20.39 -22.53 7.99
C ARG A 6 -20.19 -21.38 8.99
N LEU A 7 -20.48 -21.60 10.27
CA LEU A 7 -20.27 -20.61 11.33
C LEU A 7 -18.79 -20.30 11.54
N ARG A 8 -17.92 -21.31 11.53
CA ARG A 8 -16.46 -21.12 11.62
C ARG A 8 -15.92 -20.33 10.42
N ARG A 9 -16.36 -20.65 9.21
CA ARG A 9 -15.99 -19.90 8.00
C ARG A 9 -16.44 -18.43 8.09
N TRP A 10 -17.67 -18.18 8.51
CA TRP A 10 -18.18 -16.80 8.67
C TRP A 10 -17.40 -15.99 9.71
N LYS A 11 -17.06 -16.59 10.86
CA LYS A 11 -16.24 -15.93 11.88
C LYS A 11 -14.86 -15.54 11.32
N ARG A 12 -14.19 -16.47 10.63
CA ARG A 12 -12.90 -16.20 9.99
C ARG A 12 -12.97 -15.05 8.98
N LEU A 13 -13.98 -15.06 8.10
CA LEU A 13 -14.17 -13.99 7.11
C LEU A 13 -14.36 -12.62 7.77
N ARG A 14 -15.14 -12.53 8.86
CA ARG A 14 -15.30 -11.28 9.62
C ARG A 14 -14.02 -10.83 10.30
N GLU A 15 -13.24 -11.76 10.81
CA GLU A 15 -11.96 -11.48 11.45
C GLU A 15 -10.95 -10.95 10.44
N ARG A 16 -10.83 -11.60 9.27
CA ARG A 16 -10.00 -11.13 8.14
C ARG A 16 -10.41 -9.74 7.67
N ASP A 17 -11.70 -9.50 7.46
CA ASP A 17 -12.22 -8.20 7.04
C ASP A 17 -11.96 -7.09 8.10
N ARG A 18 -12.04 -7.43 9.40
CA ARG A 18 -11.63 -6.52 10.48
C ARG A 18 -10.13 -6.25 10.45
N GLU A 19 -9.31 -7.28 10.25
CA GLU A 19 -7.85 -7.14 10.15
C GLU A 19 -7.46 -6.23 8.97
N MET A 20 -8.03 -6.47 7.79
CA MET A 20 -7.82 -5.62 6.61
C MET A 20 -8.15 -4.16 6.91
N ARG A 21 -9.29 -3.89 7.56
CA ARG A 21 -9.66 -2.51 7.94
C ARG A 21 -8.68 -1.88 8.92
N LEU A 22 -8.29 -2.62 9.95
CA LEU A 22 -7.36 -2.11 10.96
C LEU A 22 -5.98 -1.83 10.35
N PHE A 23 -5.53 -2.70 9.46
CA PHE A 23 -4.25 -2.51 8.79
C PHE A 23 -4.30 -1.35 7.79
N ALA A 24 -5.36 -1.24 7.00
CA ALA A 24 -5.56 -0.09 6.13
C ALA A 24 -5.59 1.21 6.93
N GLU A 25 -6.27 1.25 8.08
CA GLU A 25 -6.29 2.45 8.93
C GLU A 25 -4.91 2.75 9.53
N THR A 26 -4.14 1.73 9.91
CA THR A 26 -2.75 1.88 10.37
C THR A 26 -1.88 2.56 9.31
N LEU A 27 -2.07 2.21 8.03
CA LEU A 27 -1.32 2.79 6.92
C LEU A 27 -1.82 4.19 6.55
N ILE A 28 -3.14 4.40 6.49
CA ILE A 28 -3.76 5.59 5.90
C ILE A 28 -3.92 6.74 6.90
N ALA A 29 -4.17 6.48 8.19
CA ALA A 29 -4.40 7.53 9.18
C ALA A 29 -3.25 8.56 9.24
N PRO A 30 -1.96 8.15 9.26
CA PRO A 30 -0.85 9.12 9.26
C PRO A 30 -0.77 9.97 7.99
N VAL A 31 -1.25 9.47 6.85
CA VAL A 31 -1.30 10.23 5.59
C VAL A 31 -2.42 11.26 5.65
N ARG A 32 -3.60 10.87 6.15
CA ARG A 32 -4.76 11.74 6.35
C ARG A 32 -4.47 12.89 7.32
N ASP A 33 -3.73 12.61 8.40
CA ASP A 33 -3.33 13.62 9.38
C ASP A 33 -2.39 14.66 8.76
N ARG A 34 -1.49 14.25 7.85
CA ARG A 34 -0.62 15.19 7.13
C ARG A 34 -1.41 16.16 6.24
N VAL A 35 -2.38 15.64 5.49
CA VAL A 35 -3.26 16.46 4.63
C VAL A 35 -4.11 17.43 5.45
N SER A 36 -4.51 17.02 6.67
CA SER A 36 -5.31 17.88 7.56
C SER A 36 -4.45 18.92 8.30
N GLY A 37 -3.17 18.61 8.55
CA GLY A 37 -2.21 19.46 9.25
C GLY A 37 -1.54 20.53 8.39
N THR A 38 -1.48 20.36 7.07
CA THR A 38 -0.89 21.33 6.11
C THR A 38 -1.72 22.61 5.93
N GLY A 39 -2.81 22.80 6.68
CA GLY A 39 -3.63 24.02 6.67
C GLY A 39 -3.02 25.24 7.39
N ALA A 40 -1.83 25.11 8.01
CA ALA A 40 -1.16 26.20 8.71
C ALA A 40 0.35 26.22 8.41
N ASP A 41 0.78 27.24 7.67
CA ASP A 41 2.13 27.84 7.75
C ASP A 41 3.30 27.36 6.87
N ASP A 42 3.07 26.76 5.69
CA ASP A 42 4.18 26.57 4.73
C ASP A 42 3.80 27.09 3.34
N GLY A 43 4.52 28.11 2.86
CA GLY A 43 4.39 28.73 1.54
C GLY A 43 4.78 27.80 0.39
N MET A 44 4.09 26.67 0.27
CA MET A 44 4.22 25.69 -0.80
C MET A 44 3.38 26.10 -2.01
N PRO A 45 3.85 25.85 -3.25
CA PRO A 45 3.07 26.12 -4.45
C PRO A 45 1.80 25.26 -4.45
N ALA A 46 0.74 25.82 -5.05
CA ALA A 46 -0.62 25.30 -4.97
C ALA A 46 -0.86 24.02 -5.80
N GLY A 47 -1.27 22.94 -5.13
CA GLY A 47 -2.53 22.24 -5.36
C GLY A 47 -2.76 21.51 -6.68
N GLY A 48 -2.60 20.19 -6.65
CA GLY A 48 -3.11 19.23 -7.63
C GLY A 48 -2.09 18.78 -8.67
N SER A 49 -0.81 18.89 -8.31
CA SER A 49 0.30 18.49 -9.15
C SER A 49 0.65 17.02 -8.96
N LEU A 50 1.39 16.46 -9.91
CA LEU A 50 2.03 15.14 -9.75
C LEU A 50 2.91 15.10 -8.49
N GLU A 51 3.55 16.22 -8.13
CA GLU A 51 4.41 16.33 -6.95
C GLU A 51 3.61 16.15 -5.64
N ASP A 52 2.37 16.65 -5.58
CA ASP A 52 1.50 16.47 -4.41
C ASP A 52 1.08 15.00 -4.26
N ALA A 53 0.73 14.35 -5.38
CA ALA A 53 0.42 12.92 -5.40
C ALA A 53 1.64 12.08 -4.97
N GLU A 54 2.84 12.44 -5.42
CA GLU A 54 4.08 11.78 -5.01
C GLU A 54 4.37 11.98 -3.52
N ARG A 55 4.13 13.18 -2.96
CA ARG A 55 4.27 13.44 -1.52
C ARG A 55 3.31 12.61 -0.69
N LEU A 56 2.07 12.43 -1.15
CA LEU A 56 1.09 11.55 -0.51
C LEU A 56 1.54 10.08 -0.58
N PHE A 57 2.06 9.64 -1.72
CA PHE A 57 2.60 8.28 -1.85
C PHE A 57 3.81 8.07 -0.92
N GLU A 58 4.75 9.02 -0.83
CA GLU A 58 5.87 8.92 0.11
C GLU A 58 5.39 8.90 1.56
N ALA A 59 4.33 9.65 1.90
CA ALA A 59 3.73 9.57 3.22
C ALA A 59 3.16 8.18 3.54
N LEU A 60 2.58 7.49 2.56
CA LEU A 60 2.15 6.11 2.70
C LEU A 60 3.34 5.15 2.90
N VAL A 61 4.43 5.33 2.16
CA VAL A 61 5.67 4.55 2.31
C VAL A 61 6.25 4.74 3.71
N GLU A 62 6.30 5.97 4.20
CA GLU A 62 6.74 6.30 5.56
C GLU A 62 5.84 5.66 6.64
N SER A 63 4.53 5.65 6.42
CA SER A 63 3.59 4.96 7.30
C SER A 63 3.85 3.45 7.36
N ALA A 64 4.10 2.83 6.19
CA ALA A 64 4.45 1.42 6.10
C ALA A 64 5.80 1.10 6.77
N ARG A 65 6.82 1.97 6.62
CA ARG A 65 8.10 1.85 7.33
C ARG A 65 7.91 1.85 8.85
N ARG A 66 7.07 2.76 9.36
CA ARG A 66 6.75 2.80 10.81
C ARG A 66 6.04 1.55 11.28
N TRP A 67 5.09 1.03 10.49
CA TRP A 67 4.43 -0.23 10.79
C TRP A 67 5.43 -1.40 10.82
N ARG A 68 6.40 -1.42 9.89
CA ARG A 68 7.41 -2.47 9.80
C ARG A 68 8.43 -2.45 10.95
N GLY A 69 8.60 -1.29 11.60
CA GLY A 69 9.44 -1.13 12.78
C GLY A 69 10.94 -1.11 12.45
N ASP A 70 11.72 -1.92 13.16
CA ASP A 70 13.19 -1.92 13.04
C ASP A 70 13.70 -2.55 11.74
N ARG A 71 12.85 -3.29 11.03
CA ARG A 71 13.20 -3.95 9.77
C ARG A 71 13.07 -2.96 8.62
N LYS A 72 14.15 -2.80 7.84
CA LYS A 72 14.20 -1.84 6.74
C LYS A 72 13.20 -2.21 5.63
N LEU A 73 12.45 -1.22 5.15
CA LEU A 73 11.55 -1.35 4.00
C LEU A 73 11.96 -0.37 2.89
N LEU A 74 12.39 -0.92 1.76
CA LEU A 74 12.79 -0.16 0.56
C LEU A 74 11.74 -0.33 -0.53
N VAL A 75 11.41 0.77 -1.21
CA VAL A 75 10.44 0.78 -2.31
C VAL A 75 11.15 1.20 -3.59
N HIS A 76 11.01 0.39 -4.63
CA HIS A 76 11.64 0.57 -5.93
C HIS A 76 10.56 0.77 -6.98
N LYS A 77 10.53 1.95 -7.59
CA LYS A 77 9.74 2.20 -8.80
C LYS A 77 10.60 1.82 -9.99
N VAL A 78 10.18 0.82 -10.74
CA VAL A 78 10.90 0.35 -11.93
C VAL A 78 9.94 0.14 -13.08
N HIS A 79 10.42 0.31 -14.32
CA HIS A 79 9.68 -0.16 -15.49
C HIS A 79 9.68 -1.69 -15.51
N ILE A 80 8.52 -2.31 -15.43
CA ILE A 80 8.38 -3.77 -15.50
C ILE A 80 7.99 -4.13 -16.94
N PRO A 81 8.84 -4.89 -17.67
CA PRO A 81 8.52 -5.28 -19.03
C PRO A 81 7.18 -6.04 -19.12
N ARG A 82 6.38 -5.76 -20.15
CA ARG A 82 5.01 -6.29 -20.30
C ARG A 82 4.94 -7.81 -20.44
N GLU A 83 6.06 -8.46 -20.74
CA GLU A 83 6.21 -9.90 -20.77
C GLU A 83 6.06 -10.51 -19.36
N PHE A 84 6.36 -9.73 -18.32
CA PHE A 84 6.04 -10.07 -16.95
C PHE A 84 4.56 -9.76 -16.68
N LYS A 85 3.85 -10.75 -16.15
CA LYS A 85 2.42 -10.62 -15.79
C LYS A 85 2.20 -9.99 -14.41
N ALA A 86 3.24 -9.41 -13.83
CA ALA A 86 3.23 -8.82 -12.50
C ALA A 86 3.44 -7.31 -12.61
N THR A 87 2.73 -6.56 -11.78
CA THR A 87 2.86 -5.10 -11.68
C THR A 87 3.59 -4.69 -10.39
N GLY A 88 3.86 -5.64 -9.49
CA GLY A 88 4.62 -5.47 -8.27
C GLY A 88 5.25 -6.78 -7.79
N MET A 89 6.16 -6.66 -6.83
CA MET A 89 6.79 -7.81 -6.18
C MET A 89 7.40 -7.41 -4.83
N TRP A 90 7.07 -8.16 -3.78
CA TRP A 90 7.83 -8.15 -2.53
C TRP A 90 8.92 -9.22 -2.48
N LEU A 91 10.11 -8.81 -2.06
CA LEU A 91 11.27 -9.65 -1.77
C LEU A 91 11.68 -9.48 -0.31
N GLU A 92 11.62 -10.57 0.44
CA GLU A 92 12.17 -10.65 1.80
C GLU A 92 13.67 -10.98 1.74
N ARG A 93 14.51 -10.11 2.32
CA ARG A 93 15.95 -10.35 2.49
C ARG A 93 16.31 -10.60 3.95
N ALA A 94 17.57 -10.90 4.23
CA ALA A 94 18.02 -11.15 5.60
C ALA A 94 17.74 -9.96 6.53
N ASP A 95 18.03 -8.73 6.09
CA ASP A 95 18.03 -7.51 6.91
C ASP A 95 16.98 -6.46 6.47
N ARG A 96 16.27 -6.72 5.37
CA ARG A 96 15.32 -5.76 4.79
C ARG A 96 14.24 -6.43 3.95
N ASP A 97 13.22 -5.67 3.63
CA ASP A 97 12.22 -5.98 2.62
C ASP A 97 12.35 -5.00 1.46
N ASP A 98 12.33 -5.51 0.24
CA ASP A 98 12.26 -4.69 -0.97
C ASP A 98 10.87 -4.89 -1.60
N ILE A 99 10.15 -3.79 -1.82
CA ILE A 99 8.91 -3.78 -2.60
C ILE A 99 9.19 -3.10 -3.93
N ILE A 100 8.96 -3.81 -5.02
CA ILE A 100 9.10 -3.33 -6.38
C ILE A 100 7.70 -3.03 -6.91
N ILE A 101 7.52 -1.87 -7.54
CA ILE A 101 6.26 -1.45 -8.16
C ILE A 101 6.50 -0.90 -9.57
N GLU A 102 5.52 -1.08 -10.45
CA GLU A 102 5.52 -0.49 -11.80
C GLU A 102 5.55 1.04 -11.72
N GLN A 103 6.61 1.65 -12.24
CA GLN A 103 6.82 3.10 -12.20
C GLN A 103 5.87 3.87 -13.14
N ASP A 104 5.46 3.25 -14.26
CA ASP A 104 4.65 3.91 -15.28
C ASP A 104 3.14 3.88 -14.93
N ALA A 105 2.78 3.19 -13.85
CA ALA A 105 1.42 3.21 -13.32
C ALA A 105 1.11 4.58 -12.69
N GLU A 106 -0.14 5.03 -12.81
CA GLU A 106 -0.66 6.19 -12.08
C GLU A 106 -0.37 6.08 -10.57
N ILE A 107 -0.09 7.19 -9.89
CA ILE A 107 0.34 7.17 -8.48
C ILE A 107 -0.67 6.48 -7.55
N TRP A 108 -1.98 6.65 -7.79
CA TRP A 108 -3.00 5.94 -7.02
C TRP A 108 -2.99 4.42 -7.30
N HIS A 109 -2.61 4.00 -8.50
CA HIS A 109 -2.44 2.58 -8.86
C HIS A 109 -1.13 2.02 -8.28
N GLN A 110 -0.05 2.82 -8.25
CA GLN A 110 1.17 2.48 -7.50
C GLN A 110 0.84 2.21 -6.01
N ALA A 111 -0.04 3.01 -5.40
CA ALA A 111 -0.49 2.78 -4.03
C ALA A 111 -1.29 1.47 -3.88
N GLN A 112 -2.11 1.11 -4.87
CA GLN A 112 -2.81 -0.17 -4.90
C GLN A 112 -1.83 -1.36 -4.98
N ILE A 113 -0.85 -1.30 -5.88
CA ILE A 113 0.19 -2.34 -6.01
C ILE A 113 0.97 -2.43 -4.69
N PHE A 114 1.41 -1.31 -4.14
CA PHE A 114 2.13 -1.26 -2.87
C PHE A 114 1.31 -1.87 -1.71
N GLY A 115 0.01 -1.53 -1.62
CA GLY A 115 -0.88 -2.11 -0.63
C GLY A 115 -1.01 -3.63 -0.76
N HIS A 116 -1.15 -4.14 -1.99
CA HIS A 116 -1.19 -5.57 -2.28
C HIS A 116 0.07 -6.29 -1.75
N GLU A 117 1.26 -5.77 -2.04
CA GLU A 117 2.52 -6.34 -1.55
C GLU A 117 2.64 -6.29 -0.02
N LEU A 118 2.19 -5.21 0.62
CA LEU A 118 2.15 -5.11 2.08
C LEU A 118 1.19 -6.12 2.71
N TRP A 119 0.09 -6.46 2.04
CA TRP A 119 -0.82 -7.49 2.53
C TRP A 119 -0.17 -8.87 2.55
N HIS A 120 0.61 -9.23 1.53
CA HIS A 120 1.41 -10.46 1.56
C HIS A 120 2.37 -10.51 2.75
N MET A 121 3.05 -9.40 3.00
CA MET A 121 3.95 -9.28 4.16
C MET A 121 3.19 -9.45 5.48
N ARG A 122 2.04 -8.78 5.63
CA ARG A 122 1.20 -8.89 6.83
C ARG A 122 0.68 -10.30 7.06
N GLN A 123 0.26 -10.98 5.99
CA GLN A 123 -0.17 -12.36 6.06
C GLN A 123 0.98 -13.25 6.53
N LYS A 124 2.19 -13.07 6.00
CA LYS A 124 3.38 -13.82 6.43
C LYS A 124 3.67 -13.66 7.93
N ASP A 125 3.69 -12.42 8.42
CA ASP A 125 3.98 -12.13 9.84
C ASP A 125 2.93 -12.75 10.80
N GLY A 126 1.73 -13.04 10.30
CA GLY A 126 0.64 -13.67 11.06
C GLY A 126 0.73 -15.19 11.18
N PHE A 127 1.67 -15.85 10.50
CA PHE A 127 1.88 -17.30 10.58
C PHE A 127 2.98 -17.65 11.59
N THR A 128 2.77 -18.71 12.38
CA THR A 128 3.85 -19.24 13.23
C THR A 128 4.91 -19.94 12.37
N PRO A 129 6.17 -20.07 12.85
CA PRO A 129 7.23 -20.80 12.15
C PRO A 129 6.81 -22.22 11.74
N GLU A 130 5.97 -22.89 12.52
CA GLU A 130 5.45 -24.23 12.22
C GLU A 130 4.46 -24.23 11.04
N GLN A 131 3.65 -23.18 10.89
CA GLN A 131 2.70 -23.01 9.78
C GLN A 131 3.42 -22.66 8.47
N LEU A 132 4.52 -21.91 8.56
CA LEU A 132 5.41 -21.66 7.44
C LEU A 132 6.19 -22.93 7.04
N ALA A 133 6.62 -23.73 8.01
CA ALA A 133 7.35 -24.98 7.78
C ALA A 133 6.50 -26.08 7.12
N SER A 134 5.19 -26.16 7.43
CA SER A 134 4.30 -27.12 6.77
C SER A 134 4.10 -26.80 5.28
N GLY A 135 3.98 -25.51 4.91
CA GLY A 135 3.94 -25.10 3.51
C GLY A 135 5.31 -25.19 2.81
N ALA A 136 6.40 -25.02 3.55
CA ALA A 136 7.75 -25.18 3.03
C ALA A 136 8.08 -26.64 2.66
N TRP A 137 7.55 -27.64 3.36
CA TRP A 137 7.73 -29.05 3.01
C TRP A 137 7.07 -29.41 1.66
N GLU A 138 5.86 -28.92 1.40
CA GLU A 138 5.18 -29.07 0.10
C GLU A 138 5.92 -28.32 -1.03
N ALA A 139 6.48 -27.14 -0.73
CA ALA A 139 7.30 -26.39 -1.69
C ALA A 139 8.68 -27.06 -1.95
N LEU A 140 9.26 -27.76 -0.97
CA LEU A 140 10.54 -28.45 -1.10
C LEU A 140 10.42 -29.68 -2.01
N GLU A 141 9.29 -30.39 -1.99
CA GLU A 141 8.97 -31.44 -2.98
C GLU A 141 8.89 -30.89 -4.42
N SER A 142 8.63 -29.60 -4.60
CA SER A 142 8.62 -28.92 -5.91
C SER A 142 9.99 -28.38 -6.37
N GLY A 143 11.07 -28.67 -5.63
CA GLY A 143 12.44 -28.70 -6.15
C GLY A 143 13.09 -27.37 -6.52
N HIS A 144 13.10 -26.36 -5.64
CA HIS A 144 13.88 -25.14 -5.84
C HIS A 144 14.71 -24.76 -4.61
N ALA A 145 15.95 -25.27 -4.54
CA ALA A 145 16.95 -24.85 -3.57
C ALA A 145 17.79 -23.72 -4.17
N HIS A 146 17.72 -22.51 -3.59
CA HIS A 146 18.85 -21.56 -3.39
C HIS A 146 18.36 -20.21 -2.79
N GLY A 147 18.71 -19.96 -1.53
CA GLY A 147 19.25 -18.70 -0.97
C GLY A 147 18.43 -17.40 -0.94
N ALA A 148 17.42 -17.21 -1.78
CA ALA A 148 16.53 -16.07 -1.75
C ALA A 148 15.18 -16.57 -2.28
N GLN A 149 14.21 -16.74 -1.40
CA GLN A 149 12.89 -17.17 -1.84
C GLN A 149 12.11 -15.94 -2.31
N PRO A 150 11.80 -15.81 -3.60
CA PRO A 150 10.82 -14.82 -4.04
C PRO A 150 9.48 -15.34 -3.54
N ALA A 151 8.98 -14.76 -2.44
CA ALA A 151 7.67 -15.13 -1.90
C ALA A 151 6.53 -14.89 -2.91
N ALA A 152 6.73 -13.97 -3.86
CA ALA A 152 5.72 -13.58 -4.84
C ALA A 152 5.90 -14.17 -6.25
N ALA A 153 6.94 -14.99 -6.54
CA ALA A 153 7.15 -15.44 -7.93
C ALA A 153 6.21 -16.58 -8.37
N ARG A 154 5.51 -17.27 -7.46
CA ARG A 154 4.57 -18.36 -7.81
C ARG A 154 3.50 -18.63 -6.74
N SER A 155 2.56 -17.73 -6.50
CA SER A 155 1.30 -18.07 -5.82
C SER A 155 0.19 -18.34 -6.84
N ARG A 156 0.35 -19.41 -7.63
CA ARG A 156 -0.78 -19.97 -8.38
C ARG A 156 -1.45 -21.01 -7.49
N PHE A 157 -2.70 -20.72 -7.11
CA PHE A 157 -3.71 -21.65 -6.57
C PHE A 157 -3.77 -21.91 -5.05
N ASP A 158 -4.08 -20.87 -4.27
CA ASP A 158 -5.24 -20.91 -3.36
C ASP A 158 -6.00 -19.60 -3.59
N GLU A 159 -7.30 -19.68 -3.82
CA GLU A 159 -8.08 -18.55 -4.33
C GLU A 159 -8.40 -17.48 -3.26
N ASP A 160 -7.97 -17.66 -2.01
CA ASP A 160 -8.23 -16.71 -0.90
C ASP A 160 -7.09 -15.67 -0.73
N PRO A 161 -5.80 -16.03 -0.57
CA PRO A 161 -4.75 -15.07 -0.20
C PRO A 161 -4.46 -13.99 -1.26
N GLU A 162 -4.49 -14.36 -2.54
CA GLU A 162 -4.31 -13.41 -3.66
C GLU A 162 -5.51 -12.48 -3.81
N LYS A 163 -6.73 -13.00 -3.68
CA LYS A 163 -7.95 -12.18 -3.70
C LYS A 163 -7.98 -11.24 -2.50
N GLU A 164 -7.54 -11.70 -1.34
CA GLU A 164 -7.41 -10.85 -0.15
C GLU A 164 -6.39 -9.72 -0.39
N ALA A 165 -5.23 -10.02 -0.97
CA ALA A 165 -4.23 -9.02 -1.33
C ALA A 165 -4.74 -8.03 -2.37
N GLU A 166 -5.44 -8.50 -3.40
CA GLU A 166 -6.10 -7.66 -4.40
C GLU A 166 -7.14 -6.73 -3.77
N LEU A 167 -8.03 -7.25 -2.92
CA LEU A 167 -9.04 -6.45 -2.23
C LEU A 167 -8.42 -5.41 -1.29
N PHE A 168 -7.36 -5.78 -0.59
CA PHE A 168 -6.64 -4.84 0.27
C PHE A 168 -5.95 -3.75 -0.55
N GLY A 169 -5.26 -4.11 -1.64
CA GLY A 169 -4.65 -3.17 -2.58
C GLY A 169 -5.68 -2.18 -3.15
N ILE A 170 -6.83 -2.68 -3.64
CA ILE A 170 -7.91 -1.82 -4.14
C ILE A 170 -8.36 -0.83 -3.08
N ARG A 171 -8.55 -1.26 -1.83
CA ARG A 171 -8.93 -0.38 -0.72
C ARG A 171 -7.91 0.72 -0.48
N VAL A 172 -6.62 0.38 -0.41
CA VAL A 172 -5.53 1.37 -0.23
C VAL A 172 -5.51 2.35 -1.39
N GLY A 173 -5.61 1.87 -2.64
CA GLY A 173 -5.65 2.71 -3.82
C GLY A 173 -6.84 3.68 -3.84
N GLN A 174 -8.02 3.22 -3.42
CA GLN A 174 -9.22 4.05 -3.31
C GLN A 174 -9.09 5.17 -2.26
N GLU A 175 -8.58 4.85 -1.07
CA GLU A 175 -8.33 5.85 -0.02
C GLU A 175 -7.29 6.88 -0.47
N MET A 176 -6.19 6.43 -1.07
CA MET A 176 -5.14 7.33 -1.58
C MET A 176 -5.65 8.23 -2.69
N ARG A 177 -6.45 7.70 -3.62
CA ARG A 177 -7.10 8.50 -4.66
C ARG A 177 -8.00 9.57 -4.06
N ALA A 178 -8.82 9.23 -3.06
CA ALA A 178 -9.68 10.19 -2.39
C ALA A 178 -8.88 11.28 -1.66
N LEU A 179 -7.73 10.95 -1.08
CA LEU A 179 -6.83 11.92 -0.46
C LEU A 179 -6.19 12.86 -1.49
N MET A 180 -5.72 12.33 -2.62
CA MET A 180 -5.16 13.12 -3.72
C MET A 180 -6.20 14.09 -4.30
N GLU A 181 -7.43 13.60 -4.55
CA GLU A 181 -8.53 14.44 -5.06
C GLU A 181 -8.92 15.55 -4.07
N ARG A 182 -8.89 15.27 -2.76
CA ARG A 182 -9.13 16.30 -1.73
C ARG A 182 -8.04 17.36 -1.68
N ASP A 183 -6.78 16.93 -1.75
CA ASP A 183 -5.63 17.83 -1.70
C ASP A 183 -5.62 18.79 -2.91
N VAL A 184 -5.97 18.29 -4.10
CA VAL A 184 -6.19 19.09 -5.31
C VAL A 184 -7.23 20.21 -5.06
N ILE A 185 -8.39 19.87 -4.48
CA ILE A 185 -9.49 20.82 -4.23
C ILE A 185 -9.07 21.88 -3.21
N THR A 186 -8.41 21.48 -2.12
CA THR A 186 -7.95 22.40 -1.07
C THR A 186 -6.90 23.37 -1.63
N GLY A 187 -5.94 22.86 -2.41
CA GLY A 187 -4.91 23.69 -3.03
C GLY A 187 -5.45 24.68 -4.08
N GLU A 188 -6.42 24.27 -4.91
CA GLU A 188 -7.08 25.20 -5.85
C GLU A 188 -7.81 26.34 -5.13
N THR A 189 -8.50 26.00 -4.04
CA THR A 189 -9.23 26.97 -3.21
C THR A 189 -8.27 27.98 -2.58
N ALA A 190 -7.16 27.50 -2.01
CA ALA A 190 -6.12 28.35 -1.44
C ALA A 190 -5.52 29.31 -2.49
N ARG A 191 -5.27 28.83 -3.71
CA ARG A 191 -4.77 29.66 -4.82
C ARG A 191 -5.73 30.79 -5.17
N ARG A 192 -7.03 30.50 -5.31
CA ARG A 192 -8.03 31.53 -5.64
C ARG A 192 -8.11 32.62 -4.56
N ILE A 193 -7.98 32.25 -3.29
CA ILE A 193 -7.92 33.21 -2.17
C ILE A 193 -6.65 34.08 -2.29
N ALA A 194 -5.49 33.48 -2.52
CA ALA A 194 -4.23 34.21 -2.70
C ALA A 194 -4.30 35.20 -3.88
N ASP A 195 -4.85 34.77 -5.02
CA ASP A 195 -5.04 35.63 -6.21
C ASP A 195 -5.97 36.82 -5.92
N ALA A 196 -7.09 36.57 -5.21
CA ALA A 196 -8.04 37.61 -4.83
C ALA A 196 -7.45 38.63 -3.84
N LEU A 197 -6.60 38.17 -2.91
CA LEU A 197 -5.90 39.05 -1.97
C LEU A 197 -4.82 39.89 -2.69
N ASN A 198 -4.07 39.29 -3.62
CA ASN A 198 -3.08 40.00 -4.43
C ASN A 198 -3.73 41.05 -5.36
N TYR A 199 -4.91 40.78 -5.90
CA TYR A 199 -5.65 41.74 -6.75
C TYR A 199 -6.05 43.02 -5.98
N ARG A 200 -6.29 42.92 -4.66
CA ARG A 200 -6.65 44.08 -3.82
C ARG A 200 -5.43 44.96 -3.43
N GLY A 201 -4.20 44.48 -3.67
CA GLY A 201 -2.96 45.17 -3.28
C GLY A 201 -2.37 46.16 -4.28
N LYS A 202 -2.88 46.23 -5.53
CA LYS A 202 -2.40 47.19 -6.54
C LYS A 202 -3.39 48.33 -6.77
N ARG A 203 -3.48 49.25 -5.81
CA ARG A 203 -3.99 50.61 -6.00
C ARG A 203 -3.15 51.57 -5.16
N THR A 204 -2.04 52.03 -5.74
CA THR A 204 -1.46 53.38 -5.64
C THR A 204 -0.21 53.42 -6.50
#